data_AF-A0A2N7XSZ6-F1
#
_entry.id   AF-A0A2N7XSZ6-F1
#
_cell.length_a   1.000
_cell.length_b   1.000
_cell.length_c   1.000
_cell.angle_alpha   90.00
_cell.angle_beta   90.00
_cell.angle_gamma   90.00
#
_symmetry.space_group_name_H-M   'P 1'
#
loop_
_entity.id
_entity.type
_entity.pdbx_description
1 polymer ?
#
loop_
_entity_poly.entity_id
_entity_poly.type
_entity_poly.pdbx_seq_one_letter_code
_entity_poly.pdbx_strand_id
1 'polypeptide(L)'
;AAEKIESLLAGRMPIYEPGLDQLVAANVAAGRLAFTTDLAAGVAGADAVFIAVGTPSRRGDGHADLSYVYAAAEEIARAATGPLVVVN
;
A
#
# COMPACT_ATOMS: atom_id res chain seq x y z
N ALA A 1 0.14 -6.97 -8.95
CA ALA A 1 -0.52 -5.98 -8.06
C ALA A 1 -1.99 -5.83 -8.42
N ALA A 2 -2.33 -5.62 -9.70
CA ALA A 2 -3.71 -5.50 -10.19
C ALA A 2 -4.65 -6.61 -9.69
N GLU A 3 -4.28 -7.89 -9.86
CA GLU A 3 -5.13 -9.03 -9.41
C GLU A 3 -5.44 -9.02 -7.90
N LYS A 4 -4.50 -8.54 -7.06
CA LYS A 4 -4.71 -8.43 -5.60
C LYS A 4 -5.70 -7.30 -5.29
N ILE A 5 -5.56 -6.17 -5.97
CA ILE A 5 -6.48 -5.03 -5.83
C ILE A 5 -7.87 -5.40 -6.34
N GLU A 6 -7.97 -6.08 -7.49
CA GLU A 6 -9.25 -6.59 -8.01
C GLU A 6 -9.93 -7.56 -7.03
N SER A 7 -9.14 -8.43 -6.38
CA SER A 7 -9.67 -9.31 -5.33
C SER A 7 -10.21 -8.52 -4.14
N LEU A 8 -9.47 -7.53 -3.66
CA LEU A 8 -9.89 -6.65 -2.56
C LEU A 8 -11.16 -5.85 -2.92
N LEU A 9 -11.23 -5.30 -4.14
CA LEU A 9 -12.41 -4.61 -4.66
C LEU A 9 -13.63 -5.54 -4.79
N ALA A 10 -13.40 -6.83 -5.04
CA ALA A 10 -14.42 -7.87 -5.03
C ALA A 10 -14.73 -8.44 -3.62
N GLY A 11 -14.18 -7.84 -2.55
CA GLY A 11 -14.39 -8.28 -1.17
C GLY A 11 -13.69 -9.60 -0.82
N ARG A 12 -12.71 -10.05 -1.62
CA ARG A 12 -11.93 -11.27 -1.40
C ARG A 12 -10.54 -10.93 -0.88
N MET A 13 -10.27 -11.33 0.37
CA MET A 13 -8.96 -11.11 0.98
C MET A 13 -7.88 -12.00 0.36
N PRO A 14 -6.72 -11.44 -0.07
CA PRO A 14 -5.65 -12.21 -0.70
C PRO A 14 -4.77 -12.99 0.29
N ILE A 15 -4.98 -12.81 1.60
CA ILE A 15 -4.28 -13.51 2.68
C ILE A 15 -5.29 -13.98 3.71
N TYR A 16 -4.91 -15.02 4.47
CA TYR A 16 -5.70 -15.49 5.59
C TYR A 16 -5.19 -14.86 6.89
N GLU A 17 -6.03 -14.05 7.51
CA GLU A 17 -5.82 -13.49 8.85
C GLU A 17 -7.20 -13.45 9.55
N PRO A 18 -7.38 -14.11 10.71
CA PRO A 18 -8.67 -14.17 11.39
C PRO A 18 -9.28 -12.78 11.65
N GLY A 19 -10.48 -12.53 11.12
CA GLY A 19 -11.24 -11.29 11.33
C GLY A 19 -10.87 -10.11 10.42
N LEU A 20 -9.84 -10.25 9.57
CA LEU A 20 -9.42 -9.18 8.66
C LEU A 20 -10.45 -8.87 7.58
N ASP A 21 -11.14 -9.89 7.06
CA ASP A 21 -12.21 -9.77 6.07
C ASP A 21 -13.37 -8.90 6.57
N GLN A 22 -13.82 -9.14 7.81
CA GLN A 22 -14.90 -8.39 8.44
C GLN A 22 -14.47 -6.94 8.72
N LEU A 23 -13.25 -6.73 9.20
CA LEU A 23 -12.71 -5.39 9.48
C LEU A 23 -12.58 -4.56 8.20
N VAL A 24 -12.07 -5.15 7.12
CA VAL A 24 -11.95 -4.50 5.80
C VAL A 24 -13.33 -4.17 5.26
N ALA A 25 -14.26 -5.14 5.23
CA ALA A 25 -15.61 -4.93 4.72
C ALA A 25 -16.34 -3.79 5.47
N ALA A 26 -16.23 -3.72 6.79
CA ALA A 26 -16.84 -2.67 7.60
C ALA A 26 -16.27 -1.28 7.29
N ASN A 27 -14.97 -1.15 7.04
CA ASN A 27 -14.36 0.15 6.73
C ASN A 27 -14.57 0.59 5.28
N VAL A 28 -14.65 -0.35 4.34
CA VAL A 28 -15.06 -0.08 2.95
C VAL A 28 -16.51 0.41 2.93
N ALA A 29 -17.43 -0.30 3.59
CA ALA A 29 -18.84 0.10 3.67
C ALA A 29 -19.03 1.47 4.34
N ALA A 30 -18.16 1.83 5.28
CA ALA A 30 -18.17 3.12 5.95
C ALA A 30 -17.41 4.24 5.19
N GLY A 31 -16.83 3.96 4.02
CA GLY A 31 -16.09 4.95 3.22
C GLY A 31 -14.76 5.40 3.81
N ARG A 32 -14.21 4.67 4.79
CA ARG A 32 -12.92 4.99 5.43
C ARG A 32 -11.73 4.25 4.82
N LEU A 33 -11.98 3.23 4.00
CA LEU A 33 -10.96 2.44 3.34
C LEU A 33 -11.31 2.28 1.87
N ALA A 34 -10.33 2.53 1.01
CA ALA A 34 -10.42 2.35 -0.43
C ALA A 34 -9.13 1.66 -0.93
N PHE A 35 -9.24 0.98 -2.08
CA PHE A 35 -8.13 0.30 -2.73
C PHE A 35 -7.98 0.85 -4.15
N THR A 36 -6.74 1.07 -4.58
CA THR A 36 -6.42 1.55 -5.92
C THR A 36 -5.04 1.08 -6.35
N THR A 37 -4.81 1.02 -7.67
CA THR A 37 -3.47 0.90 -8.27
C THR A 37 -2.93 2.25 -8.74
N ASP A 38 -3.74 3.32 -8.68
CA ASP A 38 -3.33 4.69 -9.01
C ASP A 38 -2.72 5.34 -7.76
N LEU A 39 -1.40 5.41 -7.73
CA LEU A 39 -0.64 6.01 -6.63
C LEU A 39 -0.89 7.52 -6.52
N ALA A 40 -1.04 8.23 -7.64
CA ALA A 40 -1.27 9.67 -7.61
C ALA A 40 -2.63 9.99 -6.96
N ALA A 41 -3.66 9.22 -7.30
CA ALA A 41 -4.96 9.32 -6.64
C ALA A 41 -4.90 8.99 -5.14
N GLY A 42 -4.08 8.01 -4.74
CA GLY A 42 -3.90 7.64 -3.33
C GLY A 42 -3.11 8.65 -2.49
N VAL A 43 -2.17 9.37 -3.10
CA VAL A 43 -1.35 10.39 -2.43
C VAL A 43 -2.02 11.76 -2.40
N ALA A 44 -2.89 12.06 -3.37
CA ALA A 44 -3.57 13.35 -3.46
C ALA A 44 -4.35 13.69 -2.18
N GLY A 45 -3.89 14.72 -1.46
CA GLY A 45 -4.51 15.18 -0.22
C GLY A 45 -4.20 14.35 1.03
N ALA A 46 -3.24 13.42 0.97
CA ALA A 46 -2.82 12.65 2.13
C ALA A 46 -1.89 13.47 3.06
N ASP A 47 -2.20 13.47 4.37
CA ASP A 47 -1.32 14.07 5.39
C ASP A 47 -0.08 13.20 5.69
N ALA A 48 -0.24 11.88 5.55
CA ALA A 48 0.81 10.90 5.76
C ALA A 48 0.68 9.71 4.80
N VAL A 49 1.83 9.17 4.37
CA VAL A 49 1.92 7.99 3.50
C VAL A 49 2.83 6.95 4.13
N PHE A 50 2.30 5.74 4.31
CA PHE A 50 3.03 4.60 4.87
C PHE A 50 3.57 3.72 3.75
N ILE A 51 4.88 3.44 3.78
CA ILE A 51 5.50 2.47 2.87
C ILE A 51 5.44 1.09 3.53
N ALA A 52 4.56 0.23 3.03
CA ALA A 52 4.35 -1.12 3.54
C ALA A 52 4.73 -2.21 2.52
N VAL A 53 5.72 -1.93 1.66
CA VAL A 53 6.24 -2.88 0.67
C VAL A 53 7.18 -3.89 1.33
N GLY A 54 7.31 -5.06 0.74
CA GLY A 54 8.23 -6.09 1.24
C GLY A 54 9.70 -5.74 1.02
N THR A 55 10.55 -6.12 1.96
CA THR A 55 12.02 -6.03 1.89
C THR A 55 12.63 -7.44 1.94
N PRO A 56 12.39 -8.28 0.91
CA PRO A 56 12.91 -9.64 0.89
C PRO A 56 14.45 -9.63 0.97
N SER A 57 15.06 -10.72 1.44
CA SER A 57 16.51 -10.82 1.45
C SER A 57 17.07 -10.86 0.02
N ARG A 58 18.12 -10.08 -0.23
CA ARG A 58 18.89 -10.10 -1.46
C ARG A 58 19.62 -11.43 -1.60
N ARG A 59 19.61 -11.95 -2.82
CA ARG A 59 20.26 -13.21 -3.16
C ARG A 59 21.78 -13.06 -3.09
N GLY A 60 22.43 -13.80 -2.20
CA GLY A 60 23.89 -13.92 -2.12
C GLY A 60 24.49 -13.44 -0.80
N ASP A 61 24.06 -12.28 -0.30
CA ASP A 61 24.58 -11.66 0.93
C ASP A 61 23.58 -11.67 2.10
N GLY A 62 22.30 -11.97 1.84
CA GLY A 62 21.25 -12.06 2.86
C GLY A 62 20.76 -10.72 3.39
N HIS A 63 21.31 -9.60 2.92
CA HIS A 63 20.87 -8.26 3.31
C HIS A 63 19.47 -7.94 2.79
N ALA A 64 18.77 -7.00 3.41
CA ALA A 64 17.45 -6.57 2.92
C ALA A 64 17.56 -5.94 1.52
N ASP A 65 16.67 -6.34 0.61
CA ASP A 65 16.47 -5.67 -0.66
C ASP A 65 15.56 -4.45 -0.47
N LEU A 66 16.17 -3.27 -0.49
CA LEU A 66 15.49 -1.99 -0.32
C LEU A 66 14.99 -1.38 -1.64
N SER A 67 15.16 -2.07 -2.77
CA SER A 67 14.76 -1.55 -4.09
C SER A 67 13.29 -1.15 -4.14
N TYR A 68 12.39 -1.93 -3.53
CA TYR A 68 10.97 -1.62 -3.45
C TYR A 68 10.65 -0.39 -2.61
N VAL A 69 11.36 -0.20 -1.50
CA VAL A 69 11.19 0.97 -0.62
C VAL A 69 11.62 2.23 -1.36
N TYR A 70 12.77 2.19 -2.04
CA TYR A 70 13.26 3.33 -2.81
C TYR A 70 12.35 3.67 -3.99
N ALA A 71 11.85 2.65 -4.71
CA ALA A 71 10.89 2.88 -5.80
C ALA A 71 9.58 3.51 -5.29
N ALA A 72 9.03 3.00 -4.18
CA ALA A 72 7.83 3.57 -3.58
C ALA A 72 8.05 5.02 -3.12
N ALA A 73 9.18 5.30 -2.47
CA ALA A 73 9.54 6.65 -2.03
C ALA A 73 9.67 7.63 -3.23
N GLU A 74 10.26 7.18 -4.33
CA GLU A 74 10.38 7.99 -5.55
C GLU A 74 9.01 8.28 -6.17
N GLU A 75 8.13 7.27 -6.28
CA GLU A 75 6.78 7.45 -6.82
C GLU A 75 5.94 8.41 -5.96
N ILE A 76 6.01 8.28 -4.63
CA ILE A 76 5.36 9.20 -3.68
C ILE A 76 5.87 10.62 -3.87
N ALA A 77 7.20 10.81 -3.96
CA ALA A 77 7.80 12.13 -4.15
C ALA A 77 7.34 12.80 -5.46
N ARG A 78 7.12 12.01 -6.53
CA ARG A 78 6.59 12.50 -7.81
C ARG A 78 5.10 12.87 -7.75
N ALA A 79 4.32 12.17 -6.94
CA ALA A 79 2.88 12.41 -6.79
C ALA A 79 2.53 13.49 -5.76
N ALA A 80 3.44 13.79 -4.83
CA ALA A 80 3.24 14.77 -3.78
C ALA A 80 2.98 16.18 -4.33
N THR A 81 1.83 16.77 -4.00
CA THR A 81 1.47 18.14 -4.39
C THR A 81 1.58 19.15 -3.25
N GLY A 82 1.92 18.70 -2.04
CA GLY A 82 2.01 19.52 -0.83
C GLY A 82 2.78 18.82 0.29
N PRO A 83 2.86 19.44 1.48
CA PRO A 83 3.50 18.83 2.64
C PRO A 83 2.81 17.51 3.01
N LEU A 84 3.60 16.46 3.23
CA LEU A 84 3.14 15.17 3.72
C LEU A 84 4.25 14.49 4.54
N VAL A 85 3.87 13.59 5.44
CA VAL A 85 4.83 12.77 6.21
C VAL A 85 4.96 11.39 5.58
N VAL A 86 6.19 10.98 5.26
CA VAL A 86 6.48 9.60 4.83
C VAL A 86 6.90 8.78 6.04
N VAL A 87 6.27 7.61 6.24
CA VAL A 87 6.58 6.67 7.32
C VAL A 87 7.07 5.35 6.71
N ASN A 88 8.21 4.84 7.18
CA ASN A 88 8.86 3.60 6.72
C ASN A 88 9.26 2.72 7.90
#